data_AF-A0A0A3IHX4-F1
#
_entry.id   AF-A0A0A3IHX4-F1
#
_cell.length_a   1.000
_cell.length_b   1.000
_cell.length_c   1.000
_cell.angle_alpha   90.00
_cell.angle_beta   90.00
_cell.angle_gamma   90.00
#
_symmetry.space_group_name_H-M   'P 1'
#
loop_
_entity.id
_entity.type
_entity.pdbx_description
1 polymer ?
#
loop_
_entity_poly.entity_id
_entity_poly.type
_entity_poly.pdbx_seq_one_letter_code
_entity_poly.pdbx_strand_id
1 'polypeptide(L)'
;MNWQGLQVLLTYDLAERLGVSRQHLLRNFARHRHMLTEGVHYFVLSGMALDEWKGIYGGQLHPPVCIVWTEHGAYYLMQTFRAPYVRRNYIERVFPYFWEGSK
;
A
#
# COMPACT_ATOMS: atom_id res chain seq x y z
N MET A 1 0.65 7.02 8.14
CA MET A 1 1.27 5.83 8.78
C MET A 1 2.69 5.72 8.26
N ASN A 2 3.63 5.40 9.13
CA ASN A 2 5.05 5.24 8.83
C ASN A 2 5.55 3.86 9.25
N TRP A 3 6.46 3.29 8.47
CA TRP A 3 7.19 2.07 8.79
C TRP A 3 8.62 2.18 8.25
N GLN A 4 9.61 1.88 9.08
CA GLN A 4 11.04 2.01 8.73
C GLN A 4 11.40 3.39 8.12
N GLY A 5 10.85 4.46 8.67
CA GLY A 5 11.10 5.83 8.20
C GLY A 5 10.39 6.21 6.89
N LEU A 6 9.58 5.31 6.32
CA LEU A 6 8.82 5.56 5.10
C LEU A 6 7.33 5.68 5.40
N GLN A 7 6.68 6.63 4.74
CA GLN A 7 5.22 6.70 4.75
C GLN A 7 4.64 5.54 3.95
N VAL A 8 3.64 4.87 4.51
CA VAL A 8 3.01 3.67 3.95
C VAL A 8 1.49 3.72 4.01
N LEU A 9 0.83 2.95 3.15
CA LEU A 9 -0.62 2.70 3.17
C LEU A 9 -0.92 1.22 3.38
N LEU A 10 -2.00 0.91 4.12
CA LEU A 10 -2.52 -0.45 4.15
C LEU A 10 -3.08 -0.84 2.78
N THR A 11 -3.10 -2.14 2.50
CA THR A 11 -3.77 -2.70 1.32
C THR A 11 -5.24 -2.27 1.22
N TYR A 12 -5.96 -2.16 2.34
CA TYR A 12 -7.34 -1.68 2.35
C TYR A 12 -7.44 -0.23 1.89
N ASP A 13 -6.67 0.67 2.52
CA ASP A 13 -6.68 2.10 2.21
C ASP A 13 -6.24 2.39 0.78
N LEU A 14 -5.20 1.70 0.30
CA LEU A 14 -4.73 1.86 -1.07
C LEU A 14 -5.80 1.43 -2.08
N ALA A 15 -6.46 0.29 -1.85
CA ALA A 15 -7.53 -0.20 -2.72
C ALA A 15 -8.71 0.77 -2.76
N GLU A 16 -9.15 1.27 -1.59
CA GLU A 16 -10.22 2.25 -1.46
C GLU A 16 -9.90 3.57 -2.18
N ARG A 17 -8.68 4.09 -2.00
CA ARG A 17 -8.22 5.32 -2.66
C ARG A 17 -8.17 5.15 -4.18
N LEU A 18 -7.65 4.02 -4.67
CA LEU A 18 -7.59 3.69 -6.10
C LEU A 18 -8.96 3.37 -6.71
N GLY A 19 -9.99 3.13 -5.90
CA GLY A 19 -11.32 2.76 -6.37
C GLY A 19 -11.40 1.32 -6.89
N VAL A 20 -10.60 0.42 -6.33
CA VAL A 20 -10.59 -1.02 -6.67
C VAL A 20 -10.87 -1.86 -5.42
N SER A 21 -11.32 -3.10 -5.59
CA SER A 21 -11.44 -4.02 -4.45
C SER A 21 -10.07 -4.50 -3.98
N ARG A 22 -9.93 -4.79 -2.68
CA ARG A 22 -8.72 -5.40 -2.11
C ARG A 22 -8.28 -6.66 -2.86
N GLN A 23 -9.25 -7.52 -3.21
CA GLN A 23 -8.99 -8.75 -3.94
C GLN A 23 -8.44 -8.47 -5.35
N HIS A 24 -8.95 -7.43 -6.03
CA HIS A 24 -8.44 -7.03 -7.33
C HIS A 24 -7.01 -6.49 -7.22
N LEU A 25 -6.73 -5.66 -6.21
CA LEU A 25 -5.39 -5.13 -5.95
C LEU A 25 -4.39 -6.25 -5.67
N LEU A 26 -4.71 -7.17 -4.75
CA LEU A 26 -3.82 -8.28 -4.41
C LEU A 26 -3.60 -9.25 -5.57
N ARG A 27 -4.64 -9.52 -6.38
CA ARG A 27 -4.49 -10.34 -7.59
C ARG A 27 -3.58 -9.67 -8.62
N ASN A 28 -3.74 -8.36 -8.79
CA ASN A 28 -2.91 -7.59 -9.70
C ASN A 28 -1.46 -7.49 -9.22
N PHE A 29 -1.26 -7.33 -7.91
CA PHE A 29 0.04 -7.45 -7.26
C PHE A 29 0.67 -8.82 -7.52
N ALA A 30 -0.03 -9.91 -7.24
CA ALA A 30 0.50 -11.26 -7.42
C ALA A 30 0.96 -11.52 -8.86
N ARG A 31 0.20 -11.03 -9.86
CA ARG A 31 0.55 -11.13 -11.29
C ARG A 31 1.83 -10.37 -11.64
N HIS A 32 2.05 -9.21 -11.02
CA HIS A 32 3.18 -8.33 -11.34
C HIS A 32 4.26 -8.34 -10.26
N ARG A 33 4.19 -9.25 -9.27
CA ARG A 33 5.08 -9.27 -8.09
C ARG A 33 6.56 -9.27 -8.47
N HIS A 34 6.92 -9.92 -9.57
CA HIS A 34 8.28 -9.95 -10.10
C HIS A 34 8.87 -8.56 -10.42
N MET A 35 8.03 -7.54 -10.60
CA MET A 35 8.43 -6.15 -10.82
C MET A 35 8.58 -5.34 -9.52
N LEU A 36 8.17 -5.89 -8.37
CA LEU A 36 8.17 -5.19 -7.09
C LEU A 36 9.11 -5.88 -6.09
N THR A 37 10.05 -5.10 -5.58
CA THR A 37 10.97 -5.49 -4.51
C THR A 37 10.37 -5.16 -3.13
N GLU A 38 10.32 -6.15 -2.25
CA GLU A 38 10.00 -5.97 -0.83
C GLU A 38 11.08 -5.11 -0.14
N GLY A 39 10.68 -4.24 0.80
CA GLY A 39 11.56 -3.25 1.42
C GLY A 39 11.66 -1.93 0.64
N VAL A 40 11.29 -1.94 -0.65
CA VAL A 40 11.31 -0.75 -1.52
C VAL A 40 9.89 -0.33 -1.91
N HIS A 41 9.11 -1.29 -2.43
CA HIS A 41 7.77 -1.04 -2.94
C HIS A 41 6.68 -1.38 -1.91
N TYR A 42 6.92 -2.40 -1.11
CA TYR A 42 5.98 -2.87 -0.10
C TYR A 42 6.75 -3.54 1.04
N PHE A 43 6.09 -3.70 2.19
CA PHE A 43 6.57 -4.51 3.29
C PHE A 43 5.51 -5.55 3.67
N VAL A 44 5.95 -6.78 3.94
CA VAL A 44 5.10 -7.81 4.53
C VAL A 44 5.33 -7.82 6.04
N LEU A 45 4.34 -7.35 6.78
CA LEU A 45 4.36 -7.31 8.24
C LEU A 45 3.74 -8.61 8.77
N SER A 46 4.50 -9.35 9.56
CA SER A 46 4.04 -10.56 10.25
C SER A 46 4.80 -10.73 11.58
N GLY A 47 4.25 -11.53 12.50
CA GLY A 47 4.85 -11.77 13.81
C GLY A 47 5.20 -10.47 14.54
N MET A 48 6.42 -10.38 15.06
CA MET A 48 6.89 -9.24 15.84
C MET A 48 6.77 -7.90 15.09
N ALA A 49 7.08 -7.85 13.80
CA ALA A 49 6.97 -6.63 13.00
C ALA A 49 5.52 -6.12 12.90
N LEU A 50 4.57 -7.06 12.81
CA LEU A 50 3.16 -6.71 12.79
C LEU A 50 2.68 -6.24 14.17
N ASP A 51 3.16 -6.86 15.24
CA ASP A 51 2.81 -6.49 16.61
C ASP A 51 3.37 -5.11 16.99
N GLU A 52 4.61 -4.81 16.61
CA GLU A 52 5.22 -3.49 16.75
C GLU A 52 4.41 -2.42 16.00
N TRP A 53 4.10 -2.68 14.73
CA TRP A 53 3.33 -1.75 13.91
C TRP A 53 1.93 -1.48 14.47
N LYS A 54 1.23 -2.52 14.94
CA LYS A 54 -0.08 -2.39 15.61
C LYS A 54 0.01 -1.58 16.90
N GLY A 55 1.08 -1.76 17.68
CA GLY A 55 1.31 -1.00 18.91
C GLY A 55 1.40 0.51 18.68
N ILE A 56 1.86 0.94 17.50
CA ILE A 56 2.01 2.35 17.14
C ILE A 56 0.69 2.96 16.63
N TYR A 57 -0.08 2.24 15.81
CA TYR A 57 -1.22 2.81 15.08
C TYR A 57 -2.61 2.45 15.62
N GLY A 58 -2.70 1.58 16.63
CA GLY A 58 -3.98 1.21 17.26
C GLY A 58 -4.79 0.19 16.46
N GLY A 59 -5.49 -0.69 17.18
CA GLY A 59 -6.01 -1.96 16.66
C GLY A 59 -7.34 -1.87 15.90
N GLN A 60 -7.28 -2.25 14.61
CA GLN A 60 -8.33 -3.07 14.00
C GLN A 60 -7.89 -4.54 14.00
N LEU A 61 -8.83 -5.47 13.79
CA LEU A 61 -8.51 -6.87 13.53
C LEU A 61 -7.70 -6.95 12.22
N HIS A 62 -6.37 -6.94 12.34
CA HIS A 62 -5.50 -7.16 11.20
C HIS A 62 -5.29 -8.65 10.98
N PRO A 63 -5.27 -9.11 9.72
CA PRO A 63 -4.84 -10.46 9.40
C PRO A 63 -3.42 -10.74 9.97
N PRO A 64 -3.07 -12.01 10.23
CA PRO A 64 -1.75 -12.39 10.76
C PRO A 64 -0.57 -12.00 9.87
N VAL A 65 -0.86 -11.62 8.62
CA VAL A 65 0.07 -11.03 7.67
C VAL A 65 -0.58 -9.79 7.07
N CYS A 66 0.12 -8.65 7.09
CA CYS A 66 -0.35 -7.40 6.51
C CYS A 66 0.64 -6.90 5.47
N ILE A 67 0.16 -6.44 4.31
CA ILE A 67 0.99 -5.77 3.30
C ILE A 67 0.73 -4.27 3.37
N VAL A 68 1.82 -3.52 3.56
CA VAL A 68 1.83 -2.05 3.52
C VAL A 68 2.63 -1.57 2.31
N TRP A 69 2.19 -0.48 1.70
CA TRP A 69 2.65 -0.01 0.39
C TRP A 69 3.35 1.34 0.53
N THR A 70 4.56 1.45 -0.04
CA THR A 70 5.25 2.74 -0.17
C THR A 70 4.67 3.54 -1.33
N GLU A 71 5.07 4.82 -1.45
CA GLU A 71 4.72 5.64 -2.61
C GLU A 71 5.13 4.95 -3.92
N HIS A 72 6.37 4.46 -4.00
CA HIS A 72 6.89 3.77 -5.17
C HIS A 72 6.08 2.51 -5.51
N GLY A 73 5.69 1.72 -4.51
CA GLY A 73 4.85 0.55 -4.76
C GLY A 73 3.45 0.90 -5.22
N ALA A 74 2.84 1.93 -4.65
CA ALA A 74 1.53 2.42 -5.08
C ALA A 74 1.58 2.93 -6.53
N TYR A 75 2.64 3.66 -6.89
CA TYR A 75 2.88 4.14 -8.26
C TYR A 75 3.01 2.99 -9.26
N TYR A 76 3.88 2.01 -8.98
CA TYR A 76 4.07 0.85 -9.85
C TYR A 76 2.80 0.00 -9.96
N LEU A 77 2.10 -0.25 -8.85
CA LEU A 77 0.82 -0.96 -8.90
C LEU A 77 -0.18 -0.23 -9.80
N MET A 78 -0.33 1.07 -9.66
CA MET A 78 -1.25 1.86 -10.49
C MET A 78 -0.93 1.70 -11.98
N GLN A 79 0.34 1.71 -12.39
CA GLN A 79 0.73 1.54 -13.80
C GLN A 79 0.32 0.19 -14.39
N THR A 80 0.23 -0.85 -13.57
CA THR A 80 -0.18 -2.19 -14.04
C THR A 80 -1.69 -2.32 -14.25
N PHE A 81 -2.51 -1.37 -13.75
CA PHE A 81 -3.94 -1.34 -14.02
C PHE A 81 -4.24 -0.72 -15.38
N ARG A 82 -5.12 -1.36 -16.16
CA ARG A 82 -5.58 -0.83 -17.45
C ARG A 82 -6.69 0.22 -17.34
N ALA A 83 -7.40 0.24 -16.22
CA ALA A 83 -8.57 1.09 -16.05
C ALA A 83 -8.15 2.56 -15.83
N PRO A 84 -8.57 3.52 -16.68
CA PRO A 84 -8.10 4.91 -16.60
C PRO A 84 -8.42 5.61 -15.27
N TYR A 85 -9.51 5.22 -14.61
CA TYR A 85 -9.90 5.79 -13.32
C TYR A 85 -8.87 5.49 -12.23
N VAL A 86 -8.11 4.39 -12.32
CA VAL A 86 -7.10 4.03 -11.31
C VAL A 86 -5.96 5.05 -11.32
N ARG A 87 -5.52 5.47 -12.51
CA ARG A 87 -4.49 6.51 -12.65
C ARG A 87 -4.98 7.87 -12.15
N ARG A 88 -6.23 8.23 -12.47
CA ARG A 88 -6.86 9.46 -11.96
C ARG A 88 -6.91 9.45 -10.43
N ASN A 89 -7.47 8.38 -9.86
CA ASN A 89 -7.60 8.20 -8.42
C ASN A 89 -6.24 8.17 -7.71
N TYR A 90 -5.18 7.64 -8.35
CA TYR A 90 -3.84 7.74 -7.80
C TYR A 90 -3.40 9.20 -7.64
N ILE A 91 -3.51 9.99 -8.71
CA ILE A 91 -3.11 11.40 -8.70
C ILE A 91 -3.92 12.20 -7.68
N GLU A 92 -5.23 11.97 -7.60
CA GLU A 92 -6.14 12.77 -6.77
C GLU A 92 -6.20 12.32 -5.31
N ARG A 93 -5.96 11.04 -5.02
CA ARG A 93 -6.26 10.44 -3.69
C ARG A 93 -5.11 9.67 -3.06
N VAL A 94 -4.13 9.22 -3.83
CA VAL A 94 -2.99 8.44 -3.31
C VAL A 94 -1.74 9.31 -3.22
N PHE A 95 -1.37 9.99 -4.31
CA PHE A 95 -0.18 10.83 -4.36
C PHE A 95 -0.18 11.94 -3.28
N PRO A 96 -1.28 12.69 -3.03
CA PRO A 96 -1.28 13.74 -2.00
C PRO A 96 -1.01 13.20 -0.60
N TYR A 97 -1.44 11.97 -0.29
CA TYR A 97 -1.15 11.35 1.00
C TYR A 97 0.36 11.27 1.24
N PHE A 98 1.15 10.83 0.24
CA PHE A 98 2.61 10.71 0.37
C PHE A 98 3.32 12.07 0.28
N TRP A 99 2.74 13.03 -0.43
CA TRP A 99 3.32 14.37 -0.58
C TRP A 99 3.12 15.27 0.65
N GLU A 100 1.97 15.17 1.32
CA GLU A 100 1.65 15.96 2.52
C GLU A 100 2.57 15.64 3.71
N GLY A 101 3.18 14.44 3.75
CA GLY A 101 4.14 14.04 4.77
C GLY A 101 5.59 14.45 4.50
N SER A 102 5.87 15.12 3.37
CA SER A 102 7.22 15.54 2.94
C SER A 102 7.58 16.99 3.30
N LYS A 103 6.79 17.65 4.16
CA LYS A 103 7.02 19.02 4.65
C LYS A 103 7.49 19.04 6.10
#